data_AF-A0A6G1F057-F1
#
_entry.id   AF-A0A6G1F057-F1
#
_cell.length_a   1.000
_cell.length_b   1.000
_cell.length_c   1.000
_cell.angle_alpha   90.00
_cell.angle_beta   90.00
_cell.angle_gamma   90.00
#
_symmetry.space_group_name_H-M   'P 1'
#
loop_
_entity.id
_entity.type
_entity.pdbx_description
1 polymer ?
#
loop_
_entity_poly.entity_id
_entity_poly.type
_entity_poly.pdbx_seq_one_letter_code
_entity_poly.pdbx_strand_id
1 'polypeptide(L)'
;MNKFCGHKEAIDRLNESVKNEQDRIDDAVQMYERTEPFTIMHCWKILRNEAKWNNKFLELNNSTSLDGMSSPPTQGHTAAGHAESGNENIDTSRPEGRDSAKRRRSKSFTETSSSSTAVEVLQRLQEKSEKTELKQDQQMAEILSRKDEKIKIQRDLFNLQKKHMKMSMQQKKKENAIREKESEAQLISAESSIMSIDIEKVPPYLKNYYLGMQRQIMERRGFISPSNNED
;
A
#
# COMPACT_ATOMS: atom_id res chain seq x y z
N MET A 1 12.21 27.65 2.59
CA MET A 1 11.93 26.32 1.98
C MET A 1 12.00 25.28 3.09
N ASN A 2 10.97 24.45 3.28
CA ASN A 2 11.00 23.38 4.28
C ASN A 2 12.20 22.44 4.00
N LYS A 3 12.93 22.00 5.03
CA LYS A 3 14.15 21.17 4.88
C LYS A 3 13.89 19.92 4.03
N PHE A 4 12.72 19.30 4.18
CA PHE A 4 12.29 18.16 3.35
C PHE A 4 12.08 18.54 1.88
N CYS A 5 11.50 19.72 1.60
CA CYS A 5 11.33 20.22 0.23
C CYS A 5 12.68 20.38 -0.48
N GLY A 6 13.72 20.84 0.22
CA GLY A 6 15.07 20.92 -0.34
C GLY A 6 15.66 19.57 -0.75
N HIS A 7 15.40 18.52 0.04
CA HIS A 7 15.83 17.15 -0.30
C HIS A 7 15.01 16.55 -1.45
N LYS A 8 13.68 16.78 -1.44
CA LYS A 8 12.79 16.36 -2.53
C LYS A 8 13.19 17.03 -3.85
N GLU A 9 13.46 18.33 -3.85
CA GLU A 9 13.93 19.05 -5.05
C GLU A 9 15.30 18.55 -5.53
N ALA A 10 16.21 18.18 -4.63
CA ALA A 10 17.50 17.61 -5.01
C ALA A 10 17.35 16.26 -5.71
N ILE A 11 16.46 15.40 -5.21
CA ILE A 11 16.14 14.11 -5.83
C ILE A 11 15.36 14.32 -7.13
N ASP A 12 14.47 15.30 -7.17
CA ASP A 12 13.67 15.58 -8.35
C ASP A 12 14.52 16.09 -9.51
N ARG A 13 15.62 16.82 -9.23
CA ARG A 13 16.62 17.24 -10.21
C ARG A 13 17.53 16.11 -10.71
N LEU A 14 17.70 15.04 -9.93
CA LEU A 14 18.55 13.90 -10.30
C LEU A 14 17.88 12.97 -11.33
N ASN A 15 16.54 13.02 -11.41
CA ASN A 15 15.65 12.44 -12.42
C ASN A 15 16.17 11.20 -13.17
N GLU A 16 16.28 10.07 -12.47
CA GLU A 16 16.37 8.75 -13.11
C GLU A 16 14.97 8.37 -13.63
N SER A 17 14.77 8.45 -14.95
CA SER A 17 13.52 8.21 -15.71
C SER A 17 12.79 6.88 -15.45
N VAL A 18 13.23 6.08 -14.48
CA VAL A 18 12.74 4.72 -14.18
C VAL A 18 12.02 4.63 -12.83
N LYS A 19 12.12 5.66 -11.97
CA LYS A 19 11.56 5.63 -10.60
C LYS A 19 10.16 6.24 -10.54
N ASN A 20 9.26 5.57 -9.81
CA ASN A 20 7.90 6.04 -9.57
C ASN A 20 7.91 7.26 -8.63
N GLU A 21 6.86 8.08 -8.63
CA GLU A 21 6.76 9.26 -7.76
C GLU A 21 6.90 8.90 -6.28
N GLN A 22 6.35 7.76 -5.87
CA GLN A 22 6.47 7.26 -4.50
C GLN A 22 7.92 6.92 -4.13
N ASP A 23 8.71 6.38 -5.07
CA ASP A 23 10.10 6.02 -4.84
C ASP A 23 10.95 7.27 -4.61
N ARG A 24 10.65 8.37 -5.32
CA ARG A 24 11.31 9.68 -5.13
C ARG A 24 11.01 10.27 -3.75
N ILE A 25 9.77 10.11 -3.29
CA ILE A 25 9.37 10.56 -1.95
C ILE A 25 10.07 9.72 -0.88
N ASP A 26 10.17 8.40 -1.07
CA ASP A 26 10.83 7.50 -0.13
C ASP A 26 12.36 7.76 -0.07
N ASP A 27 13.01 8.01 -1.21
CA ASP A 27 14.42 8.44 -1.28
C ASP A 27 14.62 9.78 -0.53
N ALA A 28 13.67 10.72 -0.63
CA ALA A 28 13.73 12.01 0.06
C ALA A 28 13.57 11.87 1.56
N VAL A 29 12.70 10.97 2.01
CA VAL A 29 12.53 10.64 3.43
C VAL A 29 13.81 10.00 3.96
N GLN A 30 14.42 9.07 3.23
CA GLN A 30 15.68 8.43 3.64
C GLN A 30 16.82 9.44 3.77
N MET A 31 16.94 10.38 2.83
CA MET A 31 17.93 11.47 2.91
C MET A 31 17.69 12.38 4.12
N TYR A 32 16.42 12.69 4.41
CA TYR A 32 16.05 13.51 5.56
C TYR A 32 16.36 12.81 6.89
N GLU A 33 16.04 11.52 7.01
CA GLU A 33 16.28 10.70 8.22
C GLU A 33 17.75 10.56 8.60
N ARG A 34 18.67 10.72 7.63
CA ARG A 34 20.13 10.78 7.90
C ARG A 34 20.55 12.05 8.66
N THR A 35 19.75 13.12 8.55
CA THR A 35 20.07 14.43 9.14
C THR A 35 19.24 14.66 10.41
N GLU A 36 17.94 14.40 10.35
CA GLU A 36 17.04 14.49 11.50
C GLU A 36 15.97 13.39 11.46
N PRO A 37 15.58 12.81 12.62
CA PRO A 37 14.54 11.81 12.66
C PRO A 37 13.20 12.40 12.19
N PHE A 38 12.63 11.83 11.13
CA PHE A 38 11.32 12.25 10.61
C PHE A 38 10.21 11.68 11.51
N THR A 39 9.98 12.32 12.66
CA THR A 39 9.06 11.86 13.71
C THR A 39 7.59 11.81 13.27
N ILE A 40 7.22 12.59 12.25
CA ILE A 40 5.82 12.71 11.77
C ILE A 40 5.51 11.67 10.67
N MET A 41 6.50 10.92 10.15
CA MET A 41 6.30 9.98 9.04
C MET A 41 5.43 8.82 9.47
N HIS A 42 5.62 8.36 10.71
CA HIS A 42 4.81 7.31 11.30
C HIS A 42 3.33 7.73 11.36
N CYS A 43 3.06 8.94 11.86
CA CYS A 43 1.72 9.51 11.91
C CYS A 43 1.12 9.69 10.50
N TRP A 44 1.90 10.17 9.52
CA TRP A 44 1.44 10.32 8.15
C TRP A 44 1.09 8.98 7.49
N LYS A 45 1.91 7.94 7.67
CA LYS A 45 1.65 6.59 7.14
C LYS A 45 0.35 6.00 7.68
N ILE A 46 -0.03 6.32 8.92
CA ILE A 46 -1.30 5.91 9.53
C ILE A 46 -2.46 6.73 8.96
N LEU A 47 -2.31 8.06 8.87
CA LEU A 47 -3.39 8.97 8.49
C LEU A 47 -3.68 9.01 6.98
N ARG A 48 -2.72 8.65 6.11
CA ARG A 48 -2.87 8.79 4.65
C ARG A 48 -3.99 7.97 4.03
N ASN A 49 -4.42 6.89 4.69
CA ASN A 49 -5.47 6.00 4.18
C ASN A 49 -6.85 6.30 4.76
N GLU A 50 -6.95 7.25 5.69
CA GLU A 50 -8.22 7.64 6.30
C GLU A 50 -9.11 8.37 5.29
N ALA A 51 -10.38 7.94 5.19
CA ALA A 51 -11.35 8.47 4.24
C ALA A 51 -11.54 9.99 4.35
N LYS A 52 -11.42 10.53 5.57
CA LYS A 52 -11.52 11.96 5.86
C LYS A 52 -10.44 12.79 5.15
N TRP A 53 -9.25 12.23 4.93
CA TRP A 53 -8.13 12.92 4.29
C TRP A 53 -8.05 12.64 2.79
N ASN A 54 -8.46 11.45 2.35
CA ASN A 54 -8.54 11.11 0.93
C ASN A 54 -9.52 12.02 0.16
N ASN A 55 -10.67 12.35 0.74
CA ASN A 55 -11.62 13.28 0.11
C ASN A 55 -11.00 14.67 -0.09
N LYS A 56 -10.26 15.18 0.90
CA LYS A 56 -9.58 16.47 0.81
C LYS A 56 -8.43 16.47 -0.22
N PHE A 57 -7.76 15.33 -0.39
CA PHE A 57 -6.74 15.16 -1.44
C PHE A 57 -7.37 15.14 -2.85
N LEU A 58 -8.52 14.47 -3.02
CA LEU A 58 -9.29 14.54 -4.27
C LEU A 58 -9.78 15.95 -4.55
N GLU A 59 -10.30 16.67 -3.55
CA GLU A 59 -10.75 18.06 -3.70
C GLU A 59 -9.61 18.98 -4.18
N LEU A 60 -8.41 18.89 -3.60
CA LEU A 60 -7.26 19.70 -4.01
C LEU A 60 -6.74 19.36 -5.41
N ASN A 61 -6.70 18.07 -5.78
CA ASN A 61 -6.32 17.66 -7.14
C ASN A 61 -7.35 18.10 -8.19
N ASN A 62 -8.64 18.04 -7.86
CA ASN A 62 -9.71 18.48 -8.76
C ASN A 62 -9.83 20.01 -8.84
N SER A 63 -9.45 20.73 -7.79
CA SER A 63 -9.45 22.21 -7.76
C SER A 63 -8.35 22.84 -8.61
N THR A 64 -7.34 22.06 -9.02
CA THR A 64 -6.25 22.56 -9.87
C THR A 64 -6.67 22.67 -11.36
N SER A 65 -7.88 22.21 -11.73
CA SER A 65 -8.39 22.25 -13.11
C SER A 65 -9.59 23.18 -13.33
N LEU A 66 -9.78 24.20 -12.48
CA LEU A 66 -10.83 25.20 -12.69
C LEU A 66 -10.30 26.62 -12.55
N ASP A 67 -9.28 26.95 -13.34
CA ASP A 67 -8.99 28.35 -13.67
C ASP A 67 -9.43 28.62 -15.10
N GLY A 68 -10.62 29.23 -15.23
CA GLY A 68 -11.20 29.57 -16.52
C GLY A 68 -12.71 29.41 -16.60
N MET A 69 -13.47 30.25 -15.90
CA MET A 69 -14.50 31.11 -16.50
C MET A 69 -15.29 31.82 -15.38
N SER A 70 -15.20 33.15 -15.39
CA SER A 70 -15.84 34.09 -14.49
C SER A 70 -17.36 34.14 -14.65
N SER A 71 -18.10 34.45 -13.58
CA SER A 71 -19.26 35.35 -13.63
C SER A 71 -19.60 35.92 -12.24
N PRO A 72 -20.05 37.19 -12.13
CA PRO A 72 -20.15 37.92 -10.86
C PRO A 72 -21.54 37.81 -10.20
N PRO A 73 -21.65 38.04 -8.87
CA PRO A 73 -22.94 38.08 -8.19
C PRO A 73 -23.65 39.44 -8.38
N THR A 74 -24.87 39.38 -8.93
CA THR A 74 -25.79 40.52 -9.09
C THR A 74 -26.36 40.98 -7.75
N GLN A 75 -26.25 42.28 -7.51
CA GLN A 75 -26.83 43.09 -6.43
C GLN A 75 -28.35 42.90 -6.27
N GLY A 76 -28.80 42.70 -5.03
CA GLY A 76 -30.22 42.65 -4.63
C GLY A 76 -30.69 43.93 -3.92
N HIS A 77 -31.47 44.72 -4.64
CA HIS A 77 -32.66 45.52 -4.29
C HIS A 77 -32.81 46.24 -2.92
N THR A 78 -32.99 47.57 -3.03
CA THR A 78 -33.48 48.52 -2.03
C THR A 78 -35.01 48.76 -2.07
N ALA A 79 -35.57 49.02 -0.87
CA ALA A 79 -36.66 49.97 -0.52
C ALA A 79 -38.16 49.68 -0.83
N ALA A 80 -38.88 49.32 0.25
CA ALA A 80 -39.99 50.03 0.94
C ALA A 80 -41.16 50.75 0.21
N GLY A 81 -42.39 50.56 0.78
CA GLY A 81 -43.57 51.47 0.79
C GLY A 81 -44.71 51.04 -0.16
N HIS A 82 -45.92 50.61 0.22
CA HIS A 82 -47.01 51.07 1.11
C HIS A 82 -48.18 51.76 0.35
N ALA A 83 -49.41 51.36 0.73
CA ALA A 83 -50.74 52.00 0.53
C ALA A 83 -51.33 52.04 -0.90
N GLU A 84 -52.64 52.03 -1.14
CA GLU A 84 -53.84 51.65 -0.40
C GLU A 84 -54.99 51.58 -1.45
N SER A 85 -56.13 51.05 -1.03
CA SER A 85 -57.33 50.72 -1.82
C SER A 85 -58.24 51.93 -2.10
N GLY A 86 -58.93 51.94 -3.26
CA GLY A 86 -59.97 52.94 -3.57
C GLY A 86 -60.73 52.73 -4.90
N ASN A 87 -61.83 51.96 -4.84
CA ASN A 87 -63.19 52.34 -5.26
C ASN A 87 -63.66 52.42 -6.76
N GLU A 88 -64.88 51.87 -6.94
CA GLU A 88 -65.99 52.09 -7.92
C GLU A 88 -66.02 51.50 -9.35
N ASN A 89 -67.13 50.77 -9.57
CA ASN A 89 -67.66 50.11 -10.76
C ASN A 89 -67.63 50.94 -12.06
N ILE A 90 -67.27 50.29 -13.19
CA ILE A 90 -67.94 50.40 -14.50
C ILE A 90 -67.79 49.03 -15.20
N ASP A 91 -68.92 48.38 -15.47
CA ASP A 91 -69.02 47.18 -16.30
C ASP A 91 -68.65 47.52 -17.75
N THR A 92 -67.45 47.11 -18.14
CA THR A 92 -67.10 46.88 -19.54
C THR A 92 -66.68 45.42 -19.62
N SER A 93 -67.50 44.60 -20.30
CA SER A 93 -67.26 43.16 -20.44
C SER A 93 -65.81 42.88 -20.87
N ARG A 94 -65.07 42.20 -19.97
CA ARG A 94 -63.63 41.96 -20.06
C ARG A 94 -63.33 40.83 -21.05
N PRO A 95 -62.29 40.93 -21.90
CA PRO A 95 -61.89 39.84 -22.77
C PRO A 95 -61.54 38.57 -21.98
N GLU A 96 -61.83 37.43 -22.60
CA GLU A 96 -61.73 36.09 -22.00
C GLU A 96 -60.34 35.88 -21.36
N GLY A 97 -60.33 35.36 -20.13
CA GLY A 97 -59.11 35.25 -19.32
C GLY A 97 -58.06 34.34 -19.97
N ARG A 98 -56.79 34.68 -19.73
CA ARG A 98 -55.60 33.93 -20.17
C ARG A 98 -55.70 32.42 -19.93
N ASP A 99 -56.38 32.00 -18.87
CA ASP A 99 -56.51 30.60 -18.47
C ASP A 99 -57.53 29.82 -19.33
N SER A 100 -58.61 30.46 -19.76
CA SER A 100 -59.59 29.91 -20.70
C SER A 100 -58.97 29.69 -22.09
N ALA A 101 -58.20 30.68 -22.56
CA ALA A 101 -57.46 30.60 -23.82
C ALA A 101 -56.36 29.51 -23.77
N LYS A 102 -55.69 29.32 -22.62
CA LYS A 102 -54.70 28.27 -22.41
C LYS A 102 -55.33 26.88 -22.45
N ARG A 103 -56.50 26.69 -21.82
CA ARG A 103 -57.25 25.42 -21.83
C ARG A 103 -57.72 25.01 -23.23
N ARG A 104 -58.08 25.95 -24.09
CA ARG A 104 -58.44 25.63 -25.49
C ARG A 104 -57.21 25.23 -26.31
N ARG A 105 -56.06 25.88 -26.10
CA ARG A 105 -54.81 25.52 -26.77
C ARG A 105 -54.32 24.12 -26.39
N SER A 106 -54.47 23.73 -25.13
CA SER A 106 -54.06 22.39 -24.67
C SER A 106 -54.93 21.26 -25.22
N LYS A 107 -56.21 21.53 -25.54
CA LYS A 107 -57.13 20.53 -26.12
C LYS A 107 -56.92 20.30 -27.61
N SER A 108 -56.35 21.27 -28.32
CA SER A 108 -56.05 21.16 -29.76
C SER A 108 -54.74 20.42 -30.05
N PHE A 109 -53.85 20.28 -29.07
CA PHE A 109 -52.54 19.65 -29.25
C PHE A 109 -52.58 18.12 -29.02
N THR A 110 -53.68 17.58 -28.48
CA THR A 110 -53.77 16.16 -28.12
C THR A 110 -54.09 15.21 -29.28
N GLU A 111 -54.39 15.71 -30.49
CA GLU A 111 -54.82 14.88 -31.62
C GLU A 111 -53.86 14.84 -32.83
N THR A 112 -52.67 15.46 -32.77
CA THR A 112 -51.75 15.47 -33.93
C THR A 112 -50.41 14.81 -33.61
N SER A 113 -50.33 13.50 -33.86
CA SER A 113 -49.19 12.70 -34.37
C SER A 113 -47.73 13.00 -33.92
N SER A 114 -47.50 13.71 -32.81
CA SER A 114 -46.15 14.09 -32.35
C SER A 114 -45.59 13.14 -31.27
N SER A 115 -46.34 12.10 -30.90
CA SER A 115 -45.95 11.14 -29.85
C SER A 115 -44.95 10.08 -30.34
N SER A 116 -44.92 9.73 -31.63
CA SER A 116 -44.03 8.67 -32.16
C SER A 116 -42.56 9.04 -32.02
N THR A 117 -42.19 10.27 -32.41
CA THR A 117 -40.80 10.73 -32.41
C THR A 117 -40.24 10.85 -30.99
N ALA A 118 -41.05 11.28 -30.02
CA ALA A 118 -40.62 11.38 -28.63
C ALA A 118 -40.41 9.99 -27.99
N VAL A 119 -41.27 9.02 -28.29
CA VAL A 119 -41.12 7.63 -27.82
C VAL A 119 -39.87 6.97 -28.41
N GLU A 120 -39.60 7.15 -29.70
CA GLU A 120 -38.39 6.61 -30.35
C GLU A 120 -37.10 7.20 -29.76
N VAL A 121 -37.06 8.49 -29.44
CA VAL A 121 -35.89 9.12 -28.81
C VAL A 121 -35.63 8.57 -27.41
N LEU A 122 -36.67 8.35 -26.61
CA LEU A 122 -36.55 7.76 -25.26
C LEU A 122 -36.07 6.31 -25.33
N GLN A 123 -36.61 5.51 -26.25
CA GLN A 123 -36.15 4.13 -26.47
C GLN A 123 -34.67 4.09 -26.88
N ARG A 124 -34.25 4.99 -27.77
CA ARG A 124 -32.86 5.08 -28.21
C ARG A 124 -31.90 5.54 -27.11
N LEU A 125 -32.39 6.34 -26.16
CA LEU A 125 -31.63 6.75 -24.98
C LEU A 125 -31.46 5.57 -24.01
N GLN A 126 -32.53 4.80 -23.79
CA GLN A 126 -32.50 3.60 -22.95
C GLN A 126 -31.61 2.50 -23.51
N GLU A 127 -31.70 2.22 -24.82
CA GLU A 127 -30.79 1.27 -25.47
C GLU A 127 -29.32 1.71 -25.40
N LYS A 128 -29.07 3.02 -25.44
CA LYS A 128 -27.72 3.57 -25.25
C LYS A 128 -27.25 3.42 -23.81
N SER A 129 -28.10 3.69 -22.81
CA SER A 129 -27.74 3.52 -21.41
C SER A 129 -27.45 2.07 -21.06
N GLU A 130 -28.29 1.13 -21.50
CA GLU A 130 -28.10 -0.31 -21.29
C GLU A 130 -26.80 -0.80 -21.96
N LYS A 131 -26.50 -0.33 -23.18
CA LYS A 131 -25.23 -0.64 -23.86
C LYS A 131 -24.01 -0.06 -23.14
N THR A 132 -24.13 1.11 -22.51
CA THR A 132 -23.02 1.68 -21.72
C THR A 132 -22.83 0.94 -20.41
N GLU A 133 -23.91 0.54 -19.75
CA GLU A 133 -23.88 -0.23 -18.50
C GLU A 133 -23.24 -1.60 -18.72
N LEU A 134 -23.67 -2.33 -19.77
CA LEU A 134 -23.06 -3.61 -20.14
C LEU A 134 -21.55 -3.51 -20.41
N LYS A 135 -21.09 -2.41 -21.03
CA LYS A 135 -19.65 -2.19 -21.26
C LYS A 135 -18.91 -1.91 -19.96
N GLN A 136 -19.51 -1.15 -19.04
CA GLN A 136 -18.92 -0.88 -17.73
C GLN A 136 -18.85 -2.16 -16.89
N ASP A 137 -19.89 -2.99 -16.91
CA ASP A 137 -19.92 -4.27 -16.21
C ASP A 137 -18.88 -5.25 -16.76
N GLN A 138 -18.74 -5.34 -18.09
CA GLN A 138 -17.68 -6.13 -18.72
C GLN A 138 -16.29 -5.65 -18.29
N GLN A 139 -16.05 -4.33 -18.30
CA GLN A 139 -14.78 -3.77 -17.83
C GLN A 139 -14.55 -4.04 -16.34
N MET A 140 -15.58 -3.95 -15.50
CA MET A 140 -15.50 -4.21 -14.07
C MET A 140 -15.16 -5.69 -13.81
N ALA A 141 -15.83 -6.61 -14.50
CA ALA A 141 -15.56 -8.04 -14.40
C ALA A 141 -14.11 -8.38 -14.81
N GLU A 142 -13.61 -7.76 -15.88
CA GLU A 142 -12.24 -7.93 -16.34
C GLU A 142 -11.20 -7.32 -15.37
N ILE A 143 -11.53 -6.21 -14.70
CA ILE A 143 -10.69 -5.63 -13.66
C ILE A 143 -10.65 -6.55 -12.44
N LEU A 144 -11.78 -7.15 -12.04
CA LEU A 144 -11.85 -8.09 -10.93
C LEU A 144 -11.03 -9.35 -11.20
N SER A 145 -11.15 -9.95 -12.39
CA SER A 145 -10.37 -11.13 -12.75
C SER A 145 -8.86 -10.85 -12.73
N ARG A 146 -8.42 -9.71 -13.27
CA ARG A 146 -7.02 -9.28 -13.22
C ARG A 146 -6.53 -9.05 -11.79
N LYS A 147 -7.37 -8.50 -10.91
CA LYS A 147 -7.02 -8.32 -9.49
C LYS A 147 -6.87 -9.66 -8.79
N ASP A 148 -7.76 -10.61 -9.05
CA ASP A 148 -7.68 -11.96 -8.47
C ASP A 148 -6.44 -12.72 -8.94
N GLU A 149 -6.11 -12.64 -10.23
CA GLU A 149 -4.88 -13.19 -10.79
C GLU A 149 -3.64 -12.57 -10.15
N LYS A 150 -3.62 -11.23 -9.99
CA LYS A 150 -2.52 -10.53 -9.32
C LYS A 150 -2.38 -11.00 -7.86
N ILE A 151 -3.47 -11.15 -7.12
CA ILE A 151 -3.46 -11.65 -5.74
C ILE A 151 -2.92 -13.09 -5.70
N LYS A 152 -3.32 -13.93 -6.65
CA LYS A 152 -2.84 -15.31 -6.76
C LYS A 152 -1.33 -15.35 -7.01
N ILE A 153 -0.82 -14.56 -7.96
CA ILE A 153 0.61 -14.45 -8.26
C ILE A 153 1.39 -13.96 -7.03
N GLN A 154 0.88 -12.95 -6.33
CA GLN A 154 1.52 -12.44 -5.10
C GLN A 154 1.59 -13.51 -4.00
N ARG A 155 0.52 -14.29 -3.82
CA ARG A 155 0.48 -15.41 -2.88
C ARG A 155 1.49 -16.50 -3.25
N ASP A 156 1.59 -16.84 -4.53
CA ASP A 156 2.52 -17.86 -5.01
C ASP A 156 3.98 -17.41 -4.86
N LEU A 157 4.28 -16.14 -5.14
CA LEU A 157 5.60 -15.56 -4.91
C LEU A 157 5.98 -15.60 -3.42
N PHE A 158 5.05 -15.22 -2.53
CA PHE A 158 5.27 -15.29 -1.09
C PHE A 158 5.48 -16.73 -0.60
N ASN A 159 4.69 -17.68 -1.10
CA ASN A 159 4.84 -19.09 -0.79
C ASN A 159 6.18 -19.63 -1.29
N LEU A 160 6.64 -19.22 -2.47
CA LEU A 160 7.93 -19.61 -3.02
C LEU A 160 9.09 -19.04 -2.19
N GLN A 161 9.02 -17.77 -1.80
CA GLN A 161 9.99 -17.15 -0.90
C GLN A 161 10.06 -17.88 0.46
N LYS A 162 8.89 -18.23 1.04
CA LYS A 162 8.80 -18.99 2.28
C LYS A 162 9.42 -20.39 2.14
N LYS A 163 9.18 -21.08 1.02
CA LYS A 163 9.80 -22.39 0.71
C LYS A 163 11.32 -22.26 0.58
N HIS A 164 11.81 -21.25 -0.14
CA HIS A 164 13.23 -20.98 -0.29
C HIS A 164 13.92 -20.73 1.05
N MET A 165 13.32 -19.88 1.90
CA MET A 165 13.83 -19.61 3.25
C MET A 165 13.91 -20.88 4.11
N LYS A 166 12.86 -21.72 4.07
CA LYS A 166 12.85 -23.00 4.81
C LYS A 166 13.95 -23.95 4.33
N MET A 167 14.13 -24.08 3.02
CA MET A 167 15.18 -24.92 2.42
C MET A 167 16.58 -24.43 2.84
N SER A 168 16.83 -23.12 2.73
CA SER A 168 18.09 -22.49 3.13
C SER A 168 18.39 -22.72 4.63
N MET A 169 17.39 -22.54 5.50
CA MET A 169 17.55 -22.83 6.93
C MET A 169 17.83 -24.31 7.22
N GLN A 170 17.18 -25.24 6.51
CA GLN A 170 17.47 -26.67 6.65
C GLN A 170 18.88 -27.02 6.16
N GLN A 171 19.31 -26.44 5.05
CA GLN A 171 20.66 -26.64 4.52
C GLN A 171 21.71 -26.13 5.51
N LYS A 172 21.54 -24.92 6.04
CA LYS A 172 22.44 -24.35 7.05
C LYS A 172 22.47 -25.19 8.33
N LYS A 173 21.32 -25.74 8.76
CA LYS A 173 21.26 -26.65 9.91
C LYS A 173 22.03 -27.95 9.65
N LYS A 174 21.89 -28.54 8.47
CA LYS A 174 22.64 -29.75 8.06
C LYS A 174 24.14 -29.45 7.98
N GLU A 175 24.53 -28.34 7.37
CA GLU A 175 25.93 -27.92 7.28
C GLU A 175 26.56 -27.71 8.66
N ASN A 176 25.85 -27.03 9.58
CA ASN A 176 26.32 -26.85 10.94
C ASN A 176 26.48 -28.19 11.68
N ALA A 177 25.55 -29.13 11.52
CA ALA A 177 25.64 -30.45 12.14
C ALA A 177 26.81 -31.28 11.59
N ILE A 178 27.07 -31.19 10.27
CA ILE A 178 28.23 -31.82 9.64
C ILE A 178 29.52 -31.21 10.18
N ARG A 179 29.61 -29.88 10.22
CA ARG A 179 30.77 -29.15 10.73
C ARG A 179 31.07 -29.48 12.19
N GLU A 180 30.04 -29.58 13.03
CA GLU A 180 30.19 -29.99 14.42
C GLU A 180 30.74 -31.42 14.51
N LYS A 181 30.18 -32.36 13.76
CA LYS A 181 30.66 -33.75 13.70
C LYS A 181 32.10 -33.86 13.18
N GLU A 182 32.46 -33.08 12.17
CA GLU A 182 33.83 -33.01 11.67
C GLU A 182 34.80 -32.45 12.71
N SER A 183 34.41 -31.38 13.41
CA SER A 183 35.23 -30.78 14.48
C SER A 183 35.41 -31.75 15.67
N GLU A 184 34.35 -32.48 16.02
CA GLU A 184 34.39 -33.52 17.06
C GLU A 184 35.30 -34.67 16.65
N ALA A 185 35.20 -35.14 15.41
CA ALA A 185 36.08 -36.19 14.87
C ALA A 185 37.55 -35.76 14.82
N GLN A 186 37.83 -34.51 14.43
CA GLN A 186 39.18 -33.94 14.47
C GLN A 186 39.74 -33.86 15.89
N LEU A 187 38.93 -33.42 16.86
CA LEU A 187 39.30 -33.40 18.27
C LEU A 187 39.60 -34.81 18.78
N ILE A 188 38.72 -35.79 18.51
CA ILE A 188 38.91 -37.19 18.89
C ILE A 188 40.20 -37.75 18.26
N SER A 189 40.47 -37.45 16.99
CA SER A 189 41.68 -37.87 16.30
C SER A 189 42.95 -37.28 16.93
N ALA A 190 42.95 -35.98 17.25
CA ALA A 190 44.06 -35.32 17.93
C ALA A 190 44.30 -35.89 19.33
N GLU A 191 43.22 -36.11 20.10
CA GLU A 191 43.30 -36.72 21.43
C GLU A 191 43.80 -38.17 21.36
N SER A 192 43.32 -38.97 20.39
CA SER A 192 43.77 -40.34 20.17
C SER A 192 45.26 -40.40 19.81
N SER A 193 45.74 -39.46 18.99
CA SER A 193 47.17 -39.30 18.68
C SER A 193 47.99 -39.07 19.95
N ILE A 194 47.54 -38.19 20.84
CA ILE A 194 48.22 -37.89 22.12
C ILE A 194 48.18 -39.08 23.08
N MET A 195 47.05 -39.78 23.17
CA MET A 195 46.89 -40.97 24.01
C MET A 195 47.73 -42.15 23.53
N SER A 196 48.08 -42.20 22.24
CA SER A 196 48.89 -43.27 21.65
C SER A 196 50.40 -43.07 21.84
N ILE A 197 50.84 -41.93 22.38
CA ILE A 197 52.25 -41.65 22.62
C ILE A 197 52.76 -42.46 23.82
N ASP A 198 53.81 -43.23 23.59
CA ASP A 198 54.53 -43.99 24.60
C ASP A 198 55.45 -43.09 25.44
N ILE A 199 55.12 -42.92 26.73
CA ILE A 199 55.80 -42.02 27.67
C ILE A 199 57.25 -42.44 27.93
N GLU A 200 57.60 -43.72 27.76
CA GLU A 200 58.97 -44.20 27.99
C GLU A 200 59.93 -43.74 26.88
N LYS A 201 59.41 -43.58 25.66
CA LYS A 201 60.16 -43.14 24.47
C LYS A 201 60.26 -41.63 24.32
N VAL A 202 59.50 -40.88 25.12
CA VAL A 202 59.51 -39.41 25.10
C VAL A 202 60.70 -38.85 25.89
N PRO A 203 61.37 -37.77 25.41
CA PRO A 203 62.45 -37.13 26.13
C PRO A 203 62.07 -36.74 27.58
N PRO A 204 62.97 -36.91 28.57
CA PRO A 204 62.64 -36.71 29.99
C PRO A 204 61.97 -35.37 30.34
N TYR A 205 62.35 -34.29 29.64
CA TYR A 205 61.80 -32.95 29.87
C TYR A 205 60.37 -32.77 29.35
N LEU A 206 59.87 -33.64 28.45
CA LEU A 206 58.50 -33.59 27.92
C LEU A 206 57.56 -34.61 28.56
N LYS A 207 58.07 -35.56 29.36
CA LYS A 207 57.25 -36.63 29.95
C LYS A 207 56.07 -36.09 30.75
N ASN A 208 56.31 -35.11 31.62
CA ASN A 208 55.26 -34.50 32.45
C ASN A 208 54.20 -33.77 31.60
N TYR A 209 54.59 -33.19 30.46
CA TYR A 209 53.67 -32.51 29.55
C TYR A 209 52.67 -33.49 28.94
N TYR A 210 53.15 -34.58 28.34
CA TYR A 210 52.29 -35.60 27.74
C TYR A 210 51.46 -36.36 28.78
N LEU A 211 52.04 -36.65 29.96
CA LEU A 211 51.32 -37.29 31.06
C LEU A 211 50.15 -36.42 31.57
N GLY A 212 50.36 -35.10 31.68
CA GLY A 212 49.30 -34.15 32.03
C GLY A 212 48.21 -34.07 30.97
N MET A 213 48.60 -34.02 29.69
CA MET A 213 47.65 -34.00 28.57
C MET A 213 46.78 -35.27 28.51
N GLN A 214 47.39 -36.45 28.64
CA GLN A 214 46.66 -37.72 28.62
C GLN A 214 45.64 -37.79 29.77
N ARG A 215 46.04 -37.38 30.98
CA ARG A 215 45.12 -37.28 32.13
C ARG A 215 43.96 -36.32 31.88
N GLN A 216 44.23 -35.13 31.34
CA GLN A 216 43.19 -34.15 31.05
C GLN A 216 42.20 -34.66 29.99
N ILE A 217 42.69 -35.39 28.97
CA ILE A 217 41.84 -36.05 27.97
C ILE A 217 40.96 -37.11 28.63
N MET A 218 41.54 -37.96 29.49
CA MET A 218 40.80 -38.97 30.23
C MET A 218 39.71 -38.35 31.11
N GLU A 219 40.01 -37.29 31.87
CA GLU A 219 39.05 -36.56 32.70
C GLU A 219 37.91 -35.95 31.88
N ARG A 220 38.23 -35.25 30.76
CA ARG A 220 37.22 -34.68 29.86
C ARG A 220 36.30 -35.74 29.26
N ARG A 221 36.81 -36.96 29.05
CA ARG A 221 36.06 -38.10 28.51
C ARG A 221 35.37 -38.94 29.60
N GLY A 222 35.52 -38.59 30.88
CA GLY A 222 34.88 -39.26 32.01
C GLY A 222 35.61 -40.50 32.52
N PHE A 223 36.85 -40.74 32.07
CA PHE A 223 37.71 -41.80 32.59
C PHE A 223 38.50 -41.27 33.79
N ILE A 224 37.91 -41.35 34.98
CA ILE A 224 38.60 -41.02 36.23
C ILE A 224 39.54 -42.18 36.54
N SER A 225 40.85 -41.91 36.57
CA SER A 225 41.80 -42.85 37.18
C SER A 225 41.53 -42.84 38.69
N PRO A 226 41.47 -44.00 39.37
CA PRO A 226 41.37 -44.02 40.82
C PRO A 226 42.49 -43.12 41.35
N SER A 227 42.13 -42.07 42.10
CA SER A 227 43.13 -41.39 42.90
C SER A 227 43.70 -42.47 43.81
N ASN A 228 44.97 -42.80 43.66
CA ASN A 228 45.73 -43.50 44.68
C ASN A 228 45.76 -42.58 45.90
N ASN A 229 44.66 -42.58 46.64
CA ASN A 229 44.61 -42.28 48.06
C ASN A 229 44.73 -43.65 48.73
N GLU A 230 45.94 -44.20 48.74
CA GLU A 230 46.32 -45.12 49.80
C GLU A 230 47.57 -44.53 50.46
N ASP A 231 47.37 -44.27 51.76
CA ASP A 231 48.28 -43.96 52.87
C ASP A 231 49.06 -42.64 52.91
#